data_AF-A0A0P9E6Z2-F1
#
_entry.id   AF-A0A0P9E6Z2-F1
#
_cell.length_a   1.000
_cell.length_b   1.000
_cell.length_c   1.000
_cell.angle_alpha   90.00
_cell.angle_beta   90.00
_cell.angle_gamma   90.00
#
_symmetry.space_group_name_H-M   'P 1'
#
loop_
_entity.id
_entity.type
_entity.pdbx_description
1 polymer ?
#
loop_
_entity_poly.entity_id
_entity_poly.type
_entity_poly.pdbx_seq_one_letter_code
_entity_poly.pdbx_strand_id
1 'polypeptide(L)'
;MAELLNGAYRIGAEEADRLKADFRAFESAGSLIVDLNFPLADKIGELCAKHNTRIRPDAIIVASALMVQAEVVATRDIEHFKPYQKEMWIAEPEDVLPRLLKP
;
A
#
# COMPACT_ATOMS: atom_id res chain seq x y z
N MET A 1 6.19 5.35 -1.66
CA MET A 1 7.26 6.27 -1.20
C MET A 1 6.79 7.65 -0.75
N ALA A 2 5.82 8.28 -1.45
CA ALA A 2 5.47 9.69 -1.23
C ALA A 2 5.05 10.06 0.22
N GLU A 3 4.15 9.31 0.86
CA GLU A 3 3.69 9.63 2.22
C GLU A 3 4.78 9.43 3.28
N LEU A 4 5.59 8.38 3.13
CA LEU A 4 6.67 8.05 4.05
C LEU A 4 7.78 9.12 4.02
N LEU A 5 8.19 9.56 2.83
CA LEU A 5 9.17 10.63 2.68
C LEU A 5 8.60 11.96 3.19
N ASN A 6 7.34 12.28 2.89
CA ASN A 6 6.68 13.49 3.39
C ASN A 6 6.63 13.51 4.94
N GLY A 7 6.32 12.37 5.58
CA GLY A 7 6.42 12.22 7.03
C GLY A 7 7.83 12.44 7.56
N ALA A 8 8.84 11.88 6.90
CA ALA A 8 10.24 12.02 7.29
C ALA A 8 10.75 13.47 7.22
N TYR A 9 10.44 14.17 6.13
CA TYR A 9 10.80 15.58 5.96
C TYR A 9 10.13 16.52 6.97
N ARG A 10 8.98 16.14 7.54
CA ARG A 10 8.34 16.89 8.63
C ARG A 10 9.08 16.78 9.96
N ILE A 11 9.85 15.71 10.17
CA ILE A 11 10.64 15.48 11.39
C ILE A 11 12.00 16.17 11.27
N GLY A 12 12.68 16.04 10.13
CA GLY A 12 13.95 16.70 9.85
C GLY A 12 14.73 16.04 8.71
N ALA A 13 15.74 16.74 8.19
CA ALA A 13 16.52 16.28 7.05
C ALA A 13 17.31 14.97 7.33
N GLU A 14 17.87 14.82 8.53
CA GLU A 14 18.60 13.60 8.93
C GLU A 14 17.69 12.37 8.97
N GLU A 15 16.47 12.51 9.51
CA GLU A 15 15.50 11.41 9.57
C GLU A 15 14.98 11.04 8.16
N ALA A 16 14.85 12.02 7.26
CA ALA A 16 14.54 11.77 5.85
C ALA A 16 15.65 10.99 5.13
N ASP A 17 16.92 11.29 5.41
CA ASP A 17 18.04 10.59 4.80
C ASP A 17 18.22 9.18 5.39
N ARG A 18 17.99 9.00 6.69
CA ARG A 18 17.93 7.68 7.33
C ARG A 18 16.83 6.81 6.71
N LEU A 19 15.62 7.34 6.59
CA LEU A 19 14.49 6.60 6.02
C LEU A 19 14.69 6.30 4.54
N LYS A 20 15.33 7.19 3.75
CA LYS A 20 15.72 6.86 2.36
C LYS A 20 16.67 5.67 2.29
N ALA A 21 17.62 5.56 3.20
CA ALA A 21 18.54 4.43 3.25
C ALA A 21 17.79 3.13 3.58
N ASP A 22 16.87 3.18 4.56
CA ASP A 22 15.99 2.06 4.90
C ASP A 22 15.13 1.64 3.68
N PHE A 23 14.59 2.59 2.91
CA PHE A 23 13.80 2.27 1.71
C PHE A 23 14.60 1.58 0.61
N ARG A 24 15.84 2.01 0.38
CA ARG A 24 16.75 1.33 -0.56
C ARG A 24 17.05 -0.09 -0.11
N ALA A 25 17.18 -0.31 1.21
CA ALA A 25 17.36 -1.65 1.75
C ALA A 25 16.11 -2.52 1.49
N PHE A 26 14.90 -1.97 1.66
CA PHE A 26 13.64 -2.67 1.33
C PHE A 26 13.52 -3.04 -0.15
N GLU A 27 13.86 -2.12 -1.06
CA GLU A 27 13.94 -2.39 -2.51
C GLU A 27 14.91 -3.54 -2.80
N SER A 28 16.10 -3.51 -2.21
CA SER A 28 17.13 -4.54 -2.41
C SER A 28 16.76 -5.91 -1.83
N ALA A 29 15.81 -5.96 -0.88
CA ALA A 29 15.29 -7.21 -0.32
C ALA A 29 14.27 -7.92 -1.23
N GLY A 30 14.06 -7.42 -2.45
CA GLY A 30 13.13 -7.99 -3.44
C GLY A 30 11.71 -7.43 -3.35
N SER A 31 11.52 -6.32 -2.63
CA SER A 31 10.22 -5.65 -2.56
C SER A 31 9.92 -4.93 -3.89
N LEU A 32 8.74 -5.19 -4.46
CA LEU A 32 8.28 -4.49 -5.66
C LEU A 32 7.63 -3.16 -5.28
N ILE A 33 8.09 -2.07 -5.90
CA ILE A 33 7.42 -0.78 -5.85
C ILE A 33 6.47 -0.68 -7.02
N VAL A 34 5.21 -0.41 -6.73
CA VAL A 34 4.20 -0.17 -7.76
C VAL A 34 4.17 1.32 -8.08
N ASP A 35 4.61 1.68 -9.27
CA ASP A 35 4.59 3.05 -9.76
C ASP A 35 3.19 3.47 -10.22
N LEU A 36 2.87 4.76 -10.02
CA LEU A 36 1.66 5.35 -10.56
C LEU A 36 1.81 5.55 -12.07
N ASN A 37 1.10 4.73 -12.84
CA ASN A 37 1.03 4.81 -14.30
C ASN A 37 -0.43 4.95 -14.78
N PHE A 38 -0.65 5.17 -16.08
CA PHE A 38 -2.01 5.32 -16.62
C PHE A 38 -2.93 4.12 -16.31
N PRO A 39 -2.50 2.86 -16.48
CA PRO A 39 -3.36 1.73 -16.11
C PRO A 39 -3.72 1.68 -14.62
N LEU A 40 -2.81 2.06 -13.71
CA LEU A 40 -3.12 2.17 -12.29
C LEU A 40 -4.11 3.31 -12.03
N ALA A 41 -3.96 4.45 -12.70
CA ALA A 41 -4.89 5.57 -12.58
C ALA A 41 -6.31 5.18 -13.03
N ASP A 42 -6.44 4.43 -14.13
CA ASP A 42 -7.72 3.88 -14.58
C ASP A 42 -8.30 2.92 -13.53
N LYS A 43 -7.47 2.05 -12.96
CA LYS A 43 -7.90 1.10 -11.92
C LYS A 43 -8.38 1.78 -10.65
N ILE A 44 -7.72 2.86 -10.23
CA ILE A 44 -8.14 3.70 -9.11
C ILE A 44 -9.52 4.30 -9.41
N GLY A 45 -9.71 4.84 -10.63
CA GLY A 45 -10.99 5.40 -11.07
C GLY A 45 -12.13 4.40 -11.02
N GLU A 46 -11.92 3.19 -11.56
CA GLU A 46 -12.88 2.08 -11.52
C GLU A 46 -13.28 1.74 -10.08
N LEU A 47 -12.30 1.58 -9.19
CA LEU A 47 -12.52 1.22 -7.80
C LEU A 47 -13.29 2.32 -7.06
N CYS A 48 -12.89 3.58 -7.22
CA CYS A 48 -13.57 4.71 -6.61
C CYS A 48 -15.03 4.82 -7.08
N ALA A 49 -15.30 4.62 -8.37
CA ALA A 49 -16.64 4.63 -8.92
C ALA A 49 -17.49 3.48 -8.37
N LYS A 50 -16.93 2.26 -8.29
CA LYS A 50 -17.62 1.07 -7.77
C LYS A 50 -18.06 1.22 -6.31
N HIS A 51 -17.23 1.84 -5.48
CA HIS A 51 -17.50 2.00 -4.04
C HIS A 51 -18.09 3.37 -3.68
N ASN A 52 -18.41 4.22 -4.67
CA ASN A 52 -18.90 5.59 -4.48
C ASN A 52 -18.04 6.40 -3.49
N THR A 53 -16.73 6.35 -3.68
CA THR A 53 -15.73 7.01 -2.83
C THR A 53 -14.84 7.94 -3.66
N ARG A 54 -14.14 8.85 -2.99
CA ARG A 54 -13.15 9.73 -3.62
C ARG A 54 -11.80 9.02 -3.68
N ILE A 55 -10.90 9.53 -4.51
CA ILE A 55 -9.50 9.07 -4.52
C ILE A 55 -8.86 9.42 -3.18
N ARG A 56 -8.42 8.39 -2.48
CA ARG A 56 -7.76 8.46 -1.17
C ARG A 56 -6.66 7.39 -1.10
N PRO A 57 -5.70 7.49 -0.16
CA PRO A 57 -4.59 6.54 -0.07
C PRO A 57 -5.03 5.08 0.03
N ASP A 58 -6.11 4.77 0.77
CA ASP A 58 -6.70 3.43 0.89
C ASP A 58 -7.12 2.86 -0.47
N ALA A 59 -7.84 3.64 -1.28
CA ALA A 59 -8.26 3.22 -2.62
C ALA A 59 -7.05 3.00 -3.55
N ILE A 60 -6.03 3.86 -3.45
CA ILE A 60 -4.79 3.73 -4.24
C ILE A 60 -4.06 2.45 -3.88
N ILE A 61 -3.93 2.14 -2.58
CA ILE A 61 -3.26 0.93 -2.09
C ILE A 61 -3.99 -0.33 -2.57
N VAL A 62 -5.32 -0.37 -2.44
CA VAL A 62 -6.13 -1.51 -2.89
C VAL A 62 -6.05 -1.66 -4.41
N ALA A 63 -6.17 -0.58 -5.18
CA ALA A 63 -6.05 -0.64 -6.64
C ALA A 63 -4.66 -1.13 -7.06
N SER A 64 -3.60 -0.68 -6.38
CA SER A 64 -2.22 -1.13 -6.63
C SER A 64 -2.07 -2.63 -6.35
N ALA A 65 -2.62 -3.10 -5.23
CA ALA A 65 -2.57 -4.50 -4.83
C ALA A 65 -3.32 -5.40 -5.83
N LEU A 66 -4.52 -5.00 -6.27
CA LEU A 66 -5.27 -5.70 -7.31
C LEU A 66 -4.51 -5.76 -8.65
N MET A 67 -3.83 -4.67 -9.02
CA MET A 67 -3.10 -4.59 -10.28
C MET A 67 -1.92 -5.55 -10.35
N VAL A 68 -1.22 -5.76 -9.23
CA VAL A 68 -0.12 -6.73 -9.13
C VAL A 68 -0.58 -8.12 -8.67
N GLN A 69 -1.89 -8.35 -8.59
CA GLN A 69 -2.49 -9.61 -8.12
C GLN A 69 -1.99 -10.03 -6.73
N ALA A 70 -1.77 -9.07 -5.83
CA ALA A 70 -1.43 -9.36 -4.46
C ALA A 70 -2.58 -10.11 -3.78
N GLU A 71 -2.24 -11.11 -2.98
CA GLU A 71 -3.23 -11.90 -2.24
C GLU A 71 -3.86 -11.08 -1.10
N VAL A 72 -3.09 -10.18 -0.48
CA VAL A 72 -3.48 -9.46 0.73
C VAL A 72 -3.00 -8.02 0.75
N VAL A 73 -3.81 -7.13 1.32
CA VAL A 73 -3.35 -5.84 1.87
C VAL A 73 -3.25 -5.98 3.37
N ALA A 74 -2.02 -5.97 3.88
CA ALA A 74 -1.75 -5.96 5.32
C ALA A 74 -1.78 -4.50 5.83
N THR A 75 -2.70 -4.19 6.75
CA THR A 75 -2.86 -2.84 7.31
C THR A 75 -3.27 -2.90 8.78
N ARG A 76 -2.75 -1.98 9.59
CA ARG A 76 -3.22 -1.76 10.98
C ARG A 76 -4.47 -0.88 11.06
N ASP A 77 -4.87 -0.27 9.95
CA ASP A 77 -6.01 0.62 9.87
C ASP A 77 -7.16 -0.03 9.09
N ILE A 78 -7.69 -1.14 9.62
CA ILE A 78 -8.71 -1.94 8.91
C ILE A 78 -9.97 -1.12 8.62
N GLU A 79 -10.36 -0.22 9.52
CA GLU A 79 -11.61 0.56 9.40
C GLU A 79 -11.69 1.36 8.10
N HIS A 80 -10.60 2.00 7.68
CA HIS A 80 -10.56 2.75 6.42
C HIS A 80 -10.64 1.87 5.17
N PHE A 81 -10.27 0.60 5.30
CA PHE A 81 -10.23 -0.36 4.19
C PHE A 81 -11.47 -1.25 4.11
N LYS A 82 -12.34 -1.25 5.13
CA LYS A 82 -13.60 -2.01 5.17
C LYS A 82 -14.44 -1.97 3.87
N PRO A 83 -14.58 -0.82 3.18
CA PRO A 83 -15.36 -0.78 1.94
C PRO A 83 -14.87 -1.74 0.85
N TYR A 84 -13.58 -2.09 0.86
CA TYR A 84 -12.93 -2.90 -0.17
C TYR A 84 -12.71 -4.36 0.24
N GLN A 85 -13.18 -4.79 1.41
CA GLN A 85 -13.02 -6.17 1.91
C GLN A 85 -13.61 -7.24 0.96
N LYS A 86 -14.55 -6.85 0.09
CA LYS A 86 -15.12 -7.74 -0.94
C LYS A 86 -14.25 -7.89 -2.19
N GLU A 87 -13.32 -6.96 -2.40
CA GLU A 87 -12.44 -6.94 -3.57
C GLU A 87 -11.20 -7.78 -3.34
N MET A 88 -10.70 -7.81 -2.10
CA MET A 88 -9.52 -8.59 -1.76
C MET A 88 -9.45 -8.87 -0.26
N TRP A 89 -8.55 -9.78 0.12
CA TRP A 89 -8.27 -10.02 1.53
C TRP A 89 -7.51 -8.82 2.12
N ILE A 90 -8.07 -8.26 3.19
CA ILE A 90 -7.47 -7.18 3.97
C ILE A 90 -7.41 -7.67 5.42
N ALA A 91 -6.24 -7.54 6.04
CA ALA A 91 -5.99 -8.08 7.37
C ALA A 91 -4.91 -7.30 8.12
N GLU A 92 -4.81 -7.50 9.43
CA GLU A 92 -3.68 -6.99 10.20
C GLU A 92 -2.40 -7.79 9.86
N PRO A 93 -1.22 -7.18 9.90
CA PRO A 93 0.05 -7.89 9.63
C PRO A 93 0.22 -9.18 10.44
N GLU A 94 -0.23 -9.17 11.69
CA GLU A 94 -0.16 -10.27 12.64
C GLU A 94 -0.98 -11.50 12.20
N ASP A 95 -2.04 -11.30 11.40
CA ASP A 95 -2.85 -12.38 10.82
C ASP A 95 -2.24 -12.95 9.52
N VAL A 96 -1.41 -12.15 8.85
CA VAL A 96 -0.76 -12.51 7.58
C VAL A 96 0.53 -13.29 7.81
N LEU A 97 1.37 -12.81 8.75
CA LEU A 97 2.68 -13.39 9.01
C LEU A 97 2.66 -14.90 9.26
N PRO A 98 1.74 -15.49 10.06
CA PRO A 98 1.69 -16.94 10.26
C PRO A 98 1.36 -17.74 9.00
N ARG A 99 0.72 -17.13 7.99
CA ARG A 99 0.39 -17.77 6.71
C ARG A 99 1.56 -17.73 5.74
N LEU A 100 2.37 -16.67 5.77
CA LEU A 100 3.61 -16.57 5.00
C LEU A 100 4.69 -17.54 5.51
N LEU A 101 4.60 -17.95 6.78
CA LEU A 101 5.54 -18.87 7.43
C LEU A 101 5.20 -20.35 7.27
N LYS A 102 4.09 -20.69 6.58
CA LYS A 102 3.84 -22.07 6.17
C LYS A 102 4.29 -22.26 4.72
N PRO A 103 5.21 -23.21 4.45
CA PRO A 103 5.61 -23.56 3.09
C PRO A 103 4.45 -24.13 2.27
#